data_AF-A0A0F9SKE4-F1
#
_entry.id   AF-A0A0F9SKE4-F1
#
_cell.length_a   1.000
_cell.length_b   1.000
_cell.length_c   1.000
_cell.angle_alpha   90.00
_cell.angle_beta   90.00
_cell.angle_gamma   90.00
#
_symmetry.space_group_name_H-M   'P 1'
#
loop_
_entity.id
_entity.type
_entity.pdbx_description
1 polymer ?
#
loop_
_entity_poly.entity_id
_entity_poly.type
_entity_poly.pdbx_seq_one_letter_code
_entity_poly.pdbx_strand_id
1 'polypeptide(L)'
;MTPRHILLRHPHMETLRDAFAAELNTMPDPELCALEPFMAFCAGHRIVNPQAADLNAYSELYDIESQSLRDLALAFERLGLGDGICKCAIKASVARQHKVTLQGIPKRTNRRYVRSVSVPVTELPCDWQKTLRRLRLERTYAASILDRMERRLGMFAWSAQQAGRPIDLTDTAALKGLYDTMRMRSALKNDGTPRWSYLRSTWEELRRFARAHGLPKEVWDKLTKTYENSDRLEGRQQALKIAKAREAGSLPELLIKAEKMLDAARDAKHPQMRHALRNRATAIALGCAIPARPQDVLVHHILGKGIVFEPARGAYRITYTPQKTRTTMGATIDIPLLPDWNKFIDAVILQDQDPRYLGQLRANAIANQRPLYIHYDGTPAVYSWYSRMWETVAKTGGQIARTLVYDEAVFSGEAGIQYGRCVNGHAPNSPVVAKYRSERATKALVTQGQDIMAAGYGADEDISDLL
;
A
#
# COMPACT_ATOMS: atom_id res chain seq x y z
N MET A 1 -36.97 -10.23 -15.86
CA MET A 1 -36.69 -11.64 -16.18
C MET A 1 -36.75 -11.79 -17.69
N THR A 2 -35.68 -12.27 -18.33
CA THR A 2 -35.64 -12.41 -19.79
C THR A 2 -36.53 -13.58 -20.20
N PRO A 3 -37.49 -13.40 -21.13
CA PRO A 3 -38.37 -14.48 -21.57
C PRO A 3 -37.58 -15.68 -22.14
N ARG A 4 -38.01 -16.92 -21.82
CA ARG A 4 -37.41 -18.18 -22.30
C ARG A 4 -37.11 -18.20 -23.80
N HIS A 5 -38.09 -17.80 -24.61
CA HIS A 5 -37.94 -17.81 -26.06
C HIS A 5 -36.85 -16.85 -26.56
N ILE A 6 -36.49 -15.82 -25.79
CA ILE A 6 -35.37 -14.92 -26.11
C ILE A 6 -34.05 -15.61 -25.77
N LEU A 7 -33.92 -16.16 -24.55
CA LEU A 7 -32.73 -16.89 -24.11
C LEU A 7 -32.39 -18.02 -25.07
N LEU A 8 -33.39 -18.82 -25.45
CA LEU A 8 -33.18 -19.94 -26.35
C LEU A 8 -32.81 -19.51 -27.76
N ARG A 9 -33.23 -18.33 -28.26
CA ARG A 9 -32.98 -17.89 -29.64
C ARG A 9 -31.55 -17.45 -29.91
N HIS A 10 -30.71 -17.29 -28.90
CA HIS A 10 -29.33 -16.87 -29.12
C HIS A 10 -28.54 -17.89 -29.96
N PRO A 11 -27.60 -17.45 -30.82
CA PRO A 11 -26.84 -18.36 -31.70
C PRO A 11 -26.05 -19.43 -30.95
N HIS A 12 -25.46 -19.08 -29.79
CA HIS A 12 -24.67 -20.02 -29.00
C HIS A 12 -25.51 -21.12 -28.30
N MET A 13 -26.84 -21.02 -28.34
CA MET A 13 -27.75 -22.04 -27.82
C MET A 13 -28.23 -23.02 -28.91
N GLU A 14 -27.94 -22.78 -30.18
CA GLU A 14 -28.48 -23.55 -31.31
C GLU A 14 -28.20 -25.05 -31.20
N THR A 15 -26.93 -25.42 -30.99
CA THR A 15 -26.54 -26.84 -30.85
C THR A 15 -27.24 -27.52 -29.67
N LEU A 16 -27.48 -26.79 -28.57
CA LEU A 16 -28.23 -27.32 -27.43
C LEU A 16 -29.71 -27.47 -27.75
N ARG A 17 -30.32 -26.55 -28.49
CA ARG A 17 -31.71 -26.69 -28.95
C ARG A 17 -31.87 -27.92 -29.83
N ASP A 18 -30.94 -28.13 -30.76
CA ASP A 18 -31.02 -29.24 -31.71
C ASP A 18 -30.88 -30.60 -31.01
N ALA A 19 -30.04 -30.69 -29.97
CA ALA A 19 -29.79 -31.92 -29.23
C ALA A 19 -30.75 -32.16 -28.04
N PHE A 20 -31.28 -31.10 -27.42
CA PHE A 20 -31.97 -31.17 -26.12
C PHE A 20 -33.26 -30.31 -26.06
N ALA A 21 -33.99 -30.20 -27.17
CA ALA A 21 -35.20 -29.35 -27.25
C ALA A 21 -36.23 -29.66 -26.15
N ALA A 22 -36.47 -30.93 -25.84
CA ALA A 22 -37.48 -31.34 -24.86
C ALA A 22 -37.09 -30.92 -23.43
N GLU A 23 -35.83 -31.12 -23.08
CA GLU A 23 -35.24 -30.74 -21.80
C GLU A 23 -35.23 -29.22 -21.64
N LEU A 24 -34.81 -28.47 -22.66
CA LEU A 24 -34.78 -27.00 -22.63
C LEU A 24 -36.18 -26.38 -22.55
N ASN A 25 -37.19 -27.00 -23.17
CA ASN A 25 -38.58 -26.52 -23.12
C ASN A 25 -39.25 -26.72 -21.75
N THR A 26 -38.75 -27.64 -20.93
CA THR A 26 -39.28 -27.94 -19.59
C THR A 26 -38.34 -27.50 -18.46
N MET A 27 -37.11 -27.09 -18.78
CA MET A 27 -36.11 -26.60 -17.83
C MET A 27 -36.65 -25.43 -17.00
N PRO A 28 -36.54 -25.44 -15.67
CA PRO A 28 -36.88 -24.30 -14.83
C PRO A 28 -36.14 -23.02 -15.24
N ASP A 29 -36.81 -21.87 -15.13
CA ASP A 29 -36.23 -20.62 -15.59
C ASP A 29 -34.90 -20.22 -14.90
N PRO A 30 -34.68 -20.46 -13.59
CA PRO A 30 -33.37 -20.20 -12.95
C PRO A 30 -32.23 -21.01 -13.57
N GLU A 31 -32.47 -22.30 -13.87
CA GLU A 31 -31.50 -23.18 -14.54
C GLU A 31 -31.17 -22.63 -15.94
N LEU A 32 -32.19 -22.24 -16.70
CA LEU A 32 -32.01 -21.70 -18.04
C LEU A 32 -31.28 -20.34 -18.05
N CYS A 33 -31.61 -19.46 -17.09
CA CYS A 33 -30.94 -18.16 -16.91
C CYS A 33 -29.48 -18.31 -16.46
N ALA A 34 -29.12 -19.43 -15.81
CA ALA A 34 -27.74 -19.74 -15.46
C ALA A 34 -26.97 -20.38 -16.64
N LEU A 35 -27.65 -21.23 -17.42
CA LEU A 35 -27.08 -21.95 -18.55
C LEU A 35 -26.70 -21.03 -19.72
N GLU A 36 -27.61 -20.16 -20.15
CA GLU A 36 -27.40 -19.33 -21.36
C GLU A 36 -26.12 -18.46 -21.27
N PRO A 37 -25.87 -17.69 -20.20
CA PRO A 37 -24.67 -16.86 -20.15
C PRO A 37 -23.38 -17.68 -20.03
N PHE A 38 -23.44 -18.89 -19.47
CA PHE A 38 -22.30 -19.81 -19.47
C PHE A 38 -22.02 -20.35 -20.87
N MET A 39 -23.05 -20.66 -21.66
CA MET A 39 -22.87 -21.07 -23.06
C MET A 39 -22.36 -19.91 -23.93
N ALA A 40 -22.80 -18.69 -23.67
CA ALA A 40 -22.25 -17.49 -24.29
C ALA A 40 -20.75 -17.33 -23.95
N PHE A 41 -20.36 -17.58 -22.70
CA PHE A 41 -18.96 -17.64 -22.27
C PHE A 41 -18.18 -18.73 -23.01
N CYS A 42 -18.72 -19.95 -23.09
CA CYS A 42 -18.07 -21.04 -23.83
C CYS A 42 -17.87 -20.69 -25.31
N ALA A 43 -18.89 -20.16 -25.98
CA ALA A 43 -18.80 -19.74 -27.37
C ALA A 43 -17.78 -18.62 -27.57
N GLY A 44 -17.82 -17.57 -26.74
CA GLY A 44 -16.90 -16.43 -26.81
C GLY A 44 -15.43 -16.82 -26.61
N HIS A 45 -15.18 -17.89 -25.86
CA HIS A 45 -13.84 -18.40 -25.57
C HIS A 45 -13.48 -19.66 -26.36
N ARG A 46 -14.35 -20.10 -27.30
CA ARG A 46 -14.19 -21.30 -28.13
C ARG A 46 -13.95 -22.57 -27.29
N ILE A 47 -14.64 -22.68 -26.16
CA ILE A 47 -14.58 -23.82 -25.26
C ILE A 47 -15.57 -24.87 -25.74
N VAL A 48 -15.05 -26.03 -26.16
CA VAL A 48 -15.88 -27.17 -26.61
C VAL A 48 -16.20 -28.12 -25.46
N ASN A 49 -15.25 -28.34 -24.55
CA ASN A 49 -15.41 -29.22 -23.39
C ASN A 49 -15.00 -28.48 -22.10
N PRO A 50 -15.93 -27.75 -21.45
CA PRO A 50 -15.61 -26.95 -20.29
C PRO A 50 -15.09 -27.81 -19.14
N GLN A 51 -14.10 -27.30 -18.42
CA GLN A 51 -13.49 -27.92 -17.25
C GLN A 51 -13.70 -27.05 -16.01
N ALA A 52 -13.22 -27.52 -14.85
CA ALA A 52 -13.27 -26.75 -13.61
C ALA A 52 -12.63 -25.36 -13.74
N ALA A 53 -11.56 -25.24 -14.53
CA ALA A 53 -10.89 -23.97 -14.81
C ALA A 53 -11.81 -22.97 -15.52
N ASP A 54 -12.63 -23.42 -16.47
CA ASP A 54 -13.59 -22.61 -17.21
C ASP A 54 -14.68 -22.06 -16.29
N LEU A 55 -15.24 -22.91 -15.42
CA LEU A 55 -16.28 -22.51 -14.46
C LEU A 55 -15.75 -21.53 -13.41
N ASN A 56 -14.54 -21.74 -12.91
CA ASN A 56 -13.91 -20.82 -11.97
C ASN A 56 -13.64 -19.46 -12.60
N ALA A 57 -13.19 -19.44 -13.87
CA ALA A 57 -12.93 -18.21 -14.59
C ALA A 57 -14.22 -17.47 -14.94
N TYR A 58 -15.26 -18.18 -15.40
CA TYR A 58 -16.60 -17.64 -15.62
C TYR A 58 -17.16 -17.01 -14.34
N SER A 59 -17.06 -17.71 -13.21
CA SER A 59 -17.53 -17.19 -11.93
C SER A 59 -16.81 -15.92 -11.50
N GLU A 60 -15.50 -15.82 -11.72
CA GLU A 60 -14.72 -14.64 -11.33
C GLU A 60 -14.89 -13.46 -12.30
N LEU A 61 -14.90 -13.72 -13.62
CA LEU A 61 -14.98 -12.68 -14.66
C LEU A 61 -16.34 -11.98 -14.69
N TYR A 62 -17.41 -12.73 -14.45
CA TYR A 62 -18.79 -12.25 -14.50
C TYR A 62 -19.42 -12.10 -13.11
N ASP A 63 -18.62 -12.24 -12.05
CA ASP A 63 -19.03 -12.11 -10.65
C ASP A 63 -20.24 -12.96 -10.24
N ILE A 64 -20.34 -14.17 -10.82
CA ILE A 64 -21.51 -15.04 -10.72
C ILE A 64 -21.77 -15.44 -9.26
N GLU A 65 -23.05 -15.43 -8.86
CA GLU A 65 -23.49 -15.82 -7.53
C GLU A 65 -23.38 -17.34 -7.29
N SER A 66 -23.23 -17.73 -6.03
CA SER A 66 -23.11 -19.14 -5.65
C SER A 66 -24.36 -19.95 -6.02
N GLN A 67 -25.55 -19.35 -5.94
CA GLN A 67 -26.81 -20.01 -6.29
C GLN A 67 -26.91 -20.25 -7.81
N SER A 68 -26.56 -19.27 -8.65
CA SER A 68 -26.56 -19.44 -10.12
C SER A 68 -25.63 -20.57 -10.57
N LEU A 69 -24.51 -20.80 -9.88
CA LEU A 69 -23.63 -21.95 -10.16
C LEU A 69 -24.25 -23.30 -9.76
N ARG A 70 -25.16 -23.33 -8.78
CA ARG A 70 -25.95 -24.53 -8.44
C ARG A 70 -27.03 -24.78 -9.48
N ASP A 71 -27.72 -23.71 -9.89
CA ASP A 71 -28.74 -23.78 -10.94
C ASP A 71 -28.11 -24.25 -12.27
N LEU A 72 -26.88 -23.80 -12.57
CA LEU A 72 -26.09 -24.29 -13.71
C LEU A 72 -25.76 -25.80 -13.59
N ALA A 73 -25.43 -26.29 -12.39
CA ALA A 73 -25.18 -27.71 -12.17
C ALA A 73 -26.45 -28.56 -12.41
N LEU A 74 -27.61 -28.08 -11.97
CA LEU A 74 -28.91 -28.73 -12.24
C LEU A 74 -29.23 -28.72 -13.74
N ALA A 75 -28.93 -27.62 -14.44
CA ALA A 75 -29.08 -27.55 -15.89
C ALA A 75 -28.22 -28.61 -16.60
N PHE A 76 -26.96 -28.78 -16.19
CA PHE A 76 -26.08 -29.81 -16.74
C PHE A 76 -26.56 -31.24 -16.47
N GLU A 77 -27.07 -31.50 -15.27
CA GLU A 77 -27.64 -32.79 -14.89
C GLU A 77 -28.87 -33.12 -15.75
N ARG A 78 -29.77 -32.15 -15.94
CA ARG A 78 -30.96 -32.29 -16.79
C ARG A 78 -30.62 -32.58 -18.25
N LEU A 79 -29.54 -31.97 -18.75
CA LEU A 79 -29.03 -32.20 -20.11
C LEU A 79 -28.17 -33.46 -20.24
N GLY A 80 -27.93 -34.20 -19.15
CA GLY A 80 -27.14 -35.44 -19.18
C GLY A 80 -25.67 -35.23 -19.55
N LEU A 81 -25.09 -34.03 -19.32
CA LEU A 81 -23.72 -33.67 -19.72
C LEU A 81 -22.60 -34.32 -18.87
N GLY A 82 -22.97 -35.26 -17.99
CA GLY A 82 -22.07 -36.09 -17.21
C GLY A 82 -21.69 -35.52 -15.84
N ASP A 83 -21.49 -36.44 -14.88
CA ASP A 83 -21.17 -36.15 -13.48
C ASP A 83 -19.98 -35.20 -13.26
N GLY A 84 -19.01 -35.21 -14.17
CA GLY A 84 -17.78 -34.44 -14.05
C GLY A 84 -18.03 -32.94 -14.00
N ILE A 85 -18.78 -32.40 -14.96
CA ILE A 85 -19.03 -30.96 -15.09
C ILE A 85 -19.99 -30.46 -14.01
N CYS A 86 -21.00 -31.26 -13.65
CA CYS A 86 -21.90 -30.97 -12.52
C CYS A 86 -21.11 -30.82 -11.22
N LYS A 87 -20.21 -31.78 -10.91
CA LYS A 87 -19.33 -31.71 -9.74
C LYS A 87 -18.42 -30.48 -9.77
N CYS A 88 -17.95 -30.05 -10.94
CA CYS A 88 -17.16 -28.84 -11.08
C CYS A 88 -17.98 -27.57 -10.77
N ALA A 89 -19.21 -27.47 -11.26
CA ALA A 89 -20.09 -26.32 -11.00
C ALA A 89 -20.45 -26.21 -9.51
N ILE A 90 -20.74 -27.34 -8.86
CA ILE A 90 -20.96 -27.39 -7.40
C ILE A 90 -19.71 -26.97 -6.63
N LYS A 91 -18.52 -27.45 -7.01
CA LYS A 91 -17.26 -27.03 -6.37
C LYS A 91 -17.03 -25.53 -6.51
N ALA A 92 -17.28 -24.95 -7.69
CA ALA A 92 -17.19 -23.52 -7.92
C ALA A 92 -18.19 -22.74 -7.03
N SER A 93 -19.44 -23.22 -6.93
CA SER A 93 -20.45 -22.65 -6.02
C SER A 93 -19.98 -22.62 -4.56
N VAL A 94 -19.43 -23.73 -4.06
CA VAL A 94 -18.91 -23.83 -2.69
C VAL A 94 -17.75 -22.86 -2.46
N ALA A 95 -16.81 -22.78 -3.41
CA ALA A 95 -15.70 -21.85 -3.35
C ALA A 95 -16.18 -20.39 -3.32
N ARG A 96 -17.16 -20.04 -4.17
CA ARG A 96 -17.77 -18.70 -4.21
C ARG A 96 -18.47 -18.36 -2.89
N GLN A 97 -19.26 -19.29 -2.35
CA GLN A 97 -19.92 -19.10 -1.06
C GLN A 97 -18.90 -18.90 0.07
N HIS A 98 -17.82 -19.69 0.08
CA HIS A 98 -16.75 -19.54 1.06
C HIS A 98 -16.08 -18.16 0.96
N LYS A 99 -15.81 -17.68 -0.26
CA LYS A 99 -15.24 -16.35 -0.52
C LYS A 99 -16.12 -15.24 0.06
N VAL A 100 -17.43 -15.29 -0.18
CA VAL A 100 -18.40 -14.28 0.30
C VAL A 100 -18.58 -14.31 1.81
N THR A 101 -18.62 -15.50 2.41
CA THR A 101 -18.86 -15.68 3.86
C THR A 101 -17.60 -15.57 4.72
N LEU A 102 -16.42 -15.41 4.12
CA LEU A 102 -15.16 -15.37 4.85
C LEU A 102 -15.13 -14.22 5.87
N GLN A 103 -14.95 -14.57 7.13
CA GLN A 103 -14.79 -13.64 8.26
C GLN A 103 -13.32 -13.48 8.66
N GLY A 104 -13.04 -12.51 9.55
CA GLY A 104 -11.70 -12.28 10.09
C GLY A 104 -10.80 -11.37 9.24
N ILE A 105 -11.31 -10.85 8.11
CA ILE A 105 -10.63 -9.84 7.32
C ILE A 105 -10.86 -8.46 7.98
N PRO A 106 -9.79 -7.72 8.35
CA PRO A 106 -9.95 -6.37 8.90
C PRO A 106 -10.39 -5.39 7.81
N LYS A 107 -11.71 -5.21 7.67
CA LYS A 107 -12.36 -4.35 6.65
C LYS A 107 -12.50 -2.88 7.07
N ARG A 108 -12.25 -2.55 8.34
CA ARG A 108 -12.48 -1.20 8.89
C ARG A 108 -11.17 -0.51 9.27
N THR A 109 -11.23 0.82 9.28
CA THR A 109 -10.19 1.70 9.82
C THR A 109 -9.80 1.28 11.25
N ASN A 110 -8.53 1.51 11.60
CA ASN A 110 -7.97 1.18 12.91
C ASN A 110 -8.89 1.61 14.07
N ARG A 111 -8.92 0.79 15.14
CA ARG A 111 -9.60 1.10 16.40
C ARG A 111 -9.39 2.57 16.78
N ARG A 112 -10.47 3.29 17.10
CA ARG A 112 -10.43 4.67 17.60
C ARG A 112 -9.70 4.64 18.95
N TYR A 113 -8.41 4.97 18.95
CA TYR A 113 -7.60 4.95 20.16
C TYR A 113 -8.03 6.12 21.06
N VAL A 114 -8.66 5.81 22.19
CA VAL A 114 -8.90 6.79 23.26
C VAL A 114 -7.55 7.13 23.87
N ARG A 115 -7.19 8.42 23.88
CA ARG A 115 -5.91 8.84 24.45
C ARG A 115 -6.04 8.88 25.96
N SER A 116 -5.18 8.14 26.65
CA SER A 116 -5.09 8.17 28.12
C SER A 116 -4.29 9.35 28.66
N VAL A 117 -3.56 10.08 27.80
CA VAL A 117 -2.64 11.14 28.24
C VAL A 117 -2.77 12.42 27.42
N SER A 118 -3.99 12.92 27.35
CA SER A 118 -4.37 14.18 26.70
C SER A 118 -5.84 14.43 27.04
N VAL A 119 -6.22 15.70 27.23
CA VAL A 119 -7.63 16.10 27.23
C VAL A 119 -8.11 16.46 25.82
N PRO A 120 -9.41 16.36 25.51
CA PRO A 120 -10.00 16.88 24.28
C PRO A 120 -9.95 18.42 24.23
N VAL A 121 -10.11 18.99 23.02
CA VAL A 121 -10.08 20.46 22.81
C VAL A 121 -11.15 21.17 23.64
N THR A 122 -12.30 20.54 23.85
CA THR A 122 -13.42 21.09 24.63
C THR A 122 -13.09 21.31 26.11
N GLU A 123 -12.05 20.65 26.63
CA GLU A 123 -11.57 20.79 28.02
C GLU A 123 -10.37 21.74 28.15
N LEU A 124 -9.92 22.35 27.05
CA LEU A 124 -8.90 23.39 27.09
C LEU A 124 -9.49 24.74 27.56
N PRO A 125 -8.66 25.69 28.02
CA PRO A 125 -9.12 27.06 28.29
C PRO A 125 -9.92 27.68 27.13
N CYS A 126 -10.99 28.40 27.45
CA CYS A 126 -11.94 28.89 26.44
C CYS A 126 -11.30 29.82 25.39
N ASP A 127 -10.37 30.65 25.82
CA ASP A 127 -9.54 31.53 24.99
C ASP A 127 -8.60 30.74 24.06
N TRP A 128 -8.06 29.60 24.51
CA TRP A 128 -7.29 28.69 23.67
C TRP A 128 -8.16 28.03 22.61
N GLN A 129 -9.36 27.58 22.99
CA GLN A 129 -10.34 27.02 22.05
C GLN A 129 -10.71 28.03 20.94
N LYS A 130 -10.97 29.30 21.31
CA LYS A 130 -11.22 30.40 20.37
C LYS A 130 -10.06 30.59 19.40
N THR A 131 -8.82 30.56 19.92
CA THR A 131 -7.62 30.71 19.11
C THR A 131 -7.44 29.56 18.12
N LEU A 132 -7.62 28.31 18.56
CA LEU A 132 -7.55 27.13 17.69
C LEU A 132 -8.62 27.16 16.60
N ARG A 133 -9.85 27.57 16.94
CA ARG A 133 -10.93 27.77 15.97
C ARG A 133 -10.56 28.82 14.93
N ARG A 134 -10.03 29.97 15.36
CA ARG A 134 -9.57 31.04 14.46
C ARG A 134 -8.50 30.52 13.49
N LEU A 135 -7.46 29.86 14.00
CA LEU A 135 -6.38 29.31 13.17
C LEU A 135 -6.87 28.27 12.15
N ARG A 136 -7.89 27.48 12.49
CA ARG A 136 -8.54 26.54 11.56
C ARG A 136 -9.30 27.26 10.45
N LEU A 137 -10.11 28.26 10.80
CA LEU A 137 -10.92 29.02 9.84
C LEU A 137 -10.04 29.81 8.87
N GLU A 138 -9.01 30.47 9.38
CA GLU A 138 -8.05 31.28 8.61
C GLU A 138 -7.05 30.42 7.82
N ARG A 139 -7.02 29.11 8.05
CA ARG A 139 -6.04 28.17 7.45
C ARG A 139 -4.59 28.64 7.63
N THR A 140 -4.29 29.28 8.76
CA THR A 140 -2.96 29.84 9.08
C THR A 140 -1.86 28.78 9.01
N TYR A 141 -2.19 27.55 9.38
CA TYR A 141 -1.31 26.39 9.28
C TYR A 141 -2.01 25.24 8.53
N ALA A 142 -1.21 24.34 7.95
CA ALA A 142 -1.72 23.10 7.37
C ALA A 142 -2.52 22.30 8.42
N ALA A 143 -3.59 21.62 7.99
CA ALA A 143 -4.47 20.87 8.91
C ALA A 143 -3.72 19.89 9.82
N SER A 144 -2.69 19.20 9.29
CA SER A 144 -1.86 18.28 10.08
C SER A 144 -1.03 18.94 11.18
N ILE A 145 -0.67 20.22 11.02
CA ILE A 145 0.00 21.02 12.05
C ILE A 145 -1.00 21.40 13.13
N LEU A 146 -2.19 21.87 12.76
CA LEU A 146 -3.26 22.21 13.70
C LEU A 146 -3.69 21.00 14.54
N ASP A 147 -3.89 19.85 13.90
CA ASP A 147 -4.18 18.60 14.60
C ASP A 147 -3.08 18.20 15.57
N ARG A 148 -1.81 18.48 15.24
CA ARG A 148 -0.69 18.22 16.15
C ARG A 148 -0.68 19.23 17.29
N MET A 149 -0.89 20.51 17.01
CA MET A 149 -0.96 21.58 17.99
C MET A 149 -2.02 21.30 19.06
N GLU A 150 -3.24 20.95 18.66
CA GLU A 150 -4.31 20.53 19.57
C GLU A 150 -3.90 19.35 20.45
N ARG A 151 -3.24 18.34 19.87
CA ARG A 151 -2.73 17.18 20.62
C ARG A 151 -1.70 17.57 21.67
N ARG A 152 -0.82 18.53 21.35
CA ARG A 152 0.24 18.97 22.26
C ARG A 152 -0.31 19.83 23.39
N LEU A 153 -1.28 20.70 23.09
CA LEU A 153 -1.99 21.49 24.09
C LEU A 153 -2.83 20.59 25.02
N GLY A 154 -3.55 19.61 24.47
CA GLY A 154 -4.30 18.63 25.27
C GLY A 154 -3.39 17.80 26.18
N MET A 155 -2.18 17.46 25.73
CA MET A 155 -1.18 16.77 26.57
C MET A 155 -0.59 17.69 27.65
N PHE A 156 -0.36 18.97 27.34
CA PHE A 156 0.06 19.96 28.33
C PHE A 156 -1.01 20.14 29.41
N ALA A 157 -2.26 20.37 29.02
CA ALA A 157 -3.39 20.56 29.92
C ALA A 157 -3.59 19.35 30.84
N TRP A 158 -3.55 18.14 30.28
CA TRP A 158 -3.57 16.91 31.09
C TRP A 158 -2.42 16.90 32.12
N SER A 159 -1.19 17.23 31.70
CA SER A 159 -0.03 17.20 32.59
C SER A 159 -0.12 18.25 33.70
N ALA A 160 -0.66 19.43 33.40
CA ALA A 160 -0.89 20.48 34.39
C ALA A 160 -1.95 20.05 35.40
N GLN A 161 -3.07 19.49 34.95
CA GLN A 161 -4.13 18.96 35.81
C GLN A 161 -3.62 17.87 36.75
N GLN A 162 -2.84 16.90 36.25
CA GLN A 162 -2.25 15.84 37.08
C GLN A 162 -1.29 16.39 38.14
N ALA A 163 -0.65 17.53 37.87
CA ALA A 163 0.24 18.20 38.81
C ALA A 163 -0.48 19.21 39.73
N GLY A 164 -1.82 19.32 39.65
CA GLY A 164 -2.59 20.33 40.37
C GLY A 164 -2.23 21.78 39.99
N ARG A 165 -1.78 22.00 38.74
CA ARG A 165 -1.33 23.29 38.23
C ARG A 165 -2.34 23.90 37.26
N PRO A 166 -2.38 25.24 37.15
CA PRO A 166 -3.19 25.90 36.13
C PRO A 166 -2.78 25.48 34.71
N ILE A 167 -3.76 25.40 33.82
CA ILE A 167 -3.53 25.18 32.38
C ILE A 167 -3.11 26.51 31.77
N ASP A 168 -1.84 26.88 32.00
CA ASP A 168 -1.27 28.14 31.51
C ASP A 168 0.18 27.94 31.05
N LEU A 169 0.50 28.36 29.83
CA LEU A 169 1.87 28.31 29.30
C LEU A 169 2.81 29.30 30.00
N THR A 170 2.31 30.27 30.76
CA THR A 170 3.15 31.11 31.61
C THR A 170 3.68 30.35 32.83
N ASP A 171 2.97 29.31 33.30
CA ASP A 171 3.35 28.52 34.47
C ASP A 171 4.60 27.65 34.19
N THR A 172 5.72 28.04 34.82
CA THR A 172 6.99 27.33 34.71
C THR A 172 6.99 25.95 35.33
N ALA A 173 6.29 25.75 36.44
CA ALA A 173 6.19 24.45 37.08
C ALA A 173 5.37 23.49 36.21
N ALA A 174 4.28 23.95 35.60
CA ALA A 174 3.48 23.15 34.68
C ALA A 174 4.28 22.71 33.44
N LEU A 175 5.05 23.62 32.83
CA LEU A 175 5.90 23.29 31.69
C LEU A 175 7.03 22.32 32.04
N LYS A 176 7.64 22.48 33.22
CA LYS A 176 8.65 21.54 33.72
C LYS A 176 8.05 20.16 33.96
N GLY A 177 6.87 20.11 34.59
CA GLY A 177 6.12 18.86 34.80
C GLY A 177 5.80 18.14 33.49
N LEU A 178 5.39 18.88 32.44
CA LEU A 178 5.21 18.31 31.11
C LEU A 178 6.53 17.74 30.55
N TYR A 179 7.63 18.50 30.62
CA TYR A 179 8.94 18.07 30.13
C TYR A 179 9.39 16.76 30.78
N ASP A 180 9.35 16.70 32.12
CA ASP A 180 9.79 15.54 32.90
C ASP A 180 8.90 14.32 32.62
N THR A 181 7.59 14.52 32.62
CA THR A 181 6.60 13.46 32.33
C THR A 181 6.73 12.94 30.89
N MET A 182 7.02 13.80 29.93
CA MET A 182 7.28 13.40 28.56
C MET A 182 8.59 12.63 28.41
N ARG A 183 9.67 13.13 29.04
CA ARG A 183 10.98 12.51 29.00
C ARG A 183 10.91 11.10 29.58
N MET A 184 10.33 10.95 30.76
CA MET A 184 10.13 9.66 31.44
C MET A 184 9.32 8.68 30.59
N ARG A 185 8.12 9.06 30.14
CA ARG A 185 7.26 8.18 29.33
C ARG A 185 7.86 7.84 27.97
N SER A 186 8.65 8.74 27.41
CA SER A 186 9.38 8.49 26.17
C SER A 186 10.51 7.49 26.41
N ALA A 187 11.31 7.67 27.47
CA ALA A 187 12.39 6.75 27.84
C ALA A 187 11.88 5.33 28.14
N LEU A 188 10.78 5.20 28.89
CA LEU A 188 10.14 3.90 29.17
C LEU A 188 9.73 3.13 27.91
N LYS A 189 9.49 3.82 26.79
CA LYS A 189 9.10 3.22 25.51
C LYS A 189 10.24 3.02 24.53
N ASN A 190 11.44 3.49 24.86
CA ASN A 190 12.59 3.54 23.94
C ASN A 190 13.88 3.18 24.71
N ASP A 191 13.87 2.03 25.38
CA ASP A 191 15.05 1.40 26.01
C ASP A 191 15.84 2.34 26.94
N GLY A 192 15.13 3.12 27.75
CA GLY A 192 15.71 4.03 28.73
C GLY A 192 16.17 5.38 28.16
N THR A 193 16.18 5.58 26.84
CA THR A 193 16.56 6.85 26.22
C THR A 193 15.34 7.57 25.65
N PRO A 194 15.03 8.81 26.06
CA PRO A 194 13.91 9.54 25.49
C PRO A 194 14.12 9.82 24.01
N ARG A 195 13.04 9.75 23.24
CA ARG A 195 13.03 10.18 21.84
C ARG A 195 12.97 11.70 21.74
N TRP A 196 14.09 12.34 21.44
CA TRP A 196 14.19 13.81 21.43
C TRP A 196 13.34 14.47 20.34
N SER A 197 13.17 13.82 19.18
CA SER A 197 12.23 14.28 18.14
C SER A 197 10.79 14.42 18.60
N TYR A 198 10.34 13.56 19.54
CA TYR A 198 9.01 13.67 20.13
C TYR A 198 8.90 14.90 21.02
N LEU A 199 9.91 15.16 21.85
CA LEU A 199 9.99 16.33 22.73
C LEU A 199 10.08 17.61 21.89
N ARG A 200 11.03 17.69 20.94
CA ARG A 200 11.20 18.83 20.03
C ARG A 200 9.90 19.17 19.32
N SER A 201 9.22 18.18 18.72
CA SER A 201 7.94 18.40 18.04
C SER A 201 6.83 18.93 18.96
N THR A 202 6.92 18.67 20.26
CA THR A 202 5.94 19.19 21.22
C THR A 202 6.18 20.66 21.48
N TRP A 203 7.43 21.01 21.81
CA TRP A 203 7.82 22.40 22.04
C TRP A 203 7.65 23.26 20.79
N GLU A 204 7.84 22.69 19.60
CA GLU A 204 7.58 23.35 18.32
C GLU A 204 6.10 23.78 18.17
N GLU A 205 5.15 22.93 18.54
CA GLU A 205 3.74 23.34 18.44
C GLU A 205 3.29 24.24 19.60
N LEU A 206 3.84 24.06 20.80
CA LEU A 206 3.56 24.97 21.93
C LEU A 206 4.03 26.40 21.62
N ARG A 207 5.23 26.57 21.04
CA ARG A 207 5.73 27.91 20.66
C ARG A 207 4.91 28.54 19.53
N ARG A 208 4.47 27.74 18.54
CA ARG A 208 3.61 28.22 17.44
C ARG A 208 2.27 28.70 17.98
N PHE A 209 1.68 27.92 18.88
CA PHE A 209 0.45 28.31 19.56
C PHE A 209 0.65 29.58 20.39
N ALA A 210 1.67 29.65 21.25
CA ALA A 210 1.96 30.82 22.08
C ALA A 210 2.06 32.11 21.26
N ARG A 211 2.78 32.06 20.13
CA ARG A 211 2.88 33.17 19.18
C ARG A 211 1.53 33.54 18.57
N ALA A 212 0.78 32.55 18.09
CA ALA A 212 -0.53 32.79 17.49
C ALA A 212 -1.56 33.30 18.50
N HIS A 213 -1.48 32.86 19.74
CA HIS A 213 -2.38 33.24 20.83
C HIS A 213 -2.09 34.66 21.35
N GLY A 214 -0.89 35.19 21.10
CA GLY A 214 -0.49 36.52 21.54
C GLY A 214 0.04 36.57 22.97
N LEU A 215 0.70 35.51 23.44
CA LEU A 215 1.34 35.51 24.76
C LEU A 215 2.50 36.52 24.82
N PRO A 216 3.04 36.87 26.00
CA PRO A 216 4.24 37.72 26.11
C PRO A 216 5.50 37.05 25.54
N LYS A 217 6.42 37.84 24.97
CA LYS A 217 7.65 37.35 24.31
C LYS A 217 8.49 36.45 25.22
N GLU A 218 8.50 36.73 26.52
CA GLU A 218 9.22 35.99 27.56
C GLU A 218 8.79 34.52 27.58
N VAL A 219 7.50 34.24 27.38
CA VAL A 219 6.96 32.88 27.28
C VAL A 219 7.50 32.19 26.02
N TRP A 220 7.65 32.93 24.92
CA TRP A 220 8.04 32.40 23.62
C TRP A 220 9.52 32.05 23.65
N ASP A 221 10.34 32.93 24.23
CA ASP A 221 11.77 32.73 24.41
C ASP A 221 12.04 31.49 25.28
N LYS A 222 11.27 31.29 26.34
CA LYS A 222 11.36 30.10 27.19
C LYS A 222 11.00 28.80 26.45
N LEU A 223 9.91 28.80 25.69
CA LEU A 223 9.52 27.64 24.87
C LEU A 223 10.56 27.38 23.76
N THR A 224 11.13 28.44 23.19
CA THR A 224 12.18 28.38 22.16
C THR A 224 13.46 27.77 22.71
N LYS A 225 13.94 28.20 23.89
CA LYS A 225 15.10 27.59 24.56
C LYS A 225 14.94 26.08 24.76
N THR A 226 13.75 25.64 25.16
CA THR A 226 13.48 24.20 25.38
C THR A 226 13.38 23.44 24.05
N TYR A 227 12.80 24.06 23.03
CA TYR A 227 12.80 23.55 21.65
C TYR A 227 14.23 23.36 21.13
N GLU A 228 15.08 24.40 21.22
CA GLU A 228 16.48 24.38 20.73
C GLU A 228 17.32 23.35 21.46
N ASN A 229 17.16 23.23 22.78
CA ASN A 229 17.83 22.17 23.53
C ASN A 229 17.39 20.77 23.07
N SER A 230 16.08 20.58 22.83
CA SER A 230 15.56 19.30 22.32
C SER A 230 16.05 19.00 20.90
N ASP A 231 16.20 20.03 20.06
CA ASP A 231 16.75 19.94 18.70
C ASP A 231 18.23 19.55 18.70
N ARG A 232 19.04 20.19 19.55
CA ARG A 232 20.45 19.84 19.76
C ARG A 232 20.61 18.40 20.25
N LEU A 233 19.76 17.96 21.18
CA LEU A 233 19.78 16.58 21.68
C LEU A 233 19.29 15.56 20.63
N GLU A 234 18.31 15.93 19.80
CA GLU A 234 17.90 15.14 18.65
C GLU A 234 19.05 14.98 17.65
N GLY A 235 19.81 16.04 17.36
CA GLY A 235 20.95 15.99 16.45
C GLY A 235 22.06 15.03 16.87
N ARG A 236 22.16 14.70 18.17
CA ARG A 236 23.09 13.71 18.72
C ARG A 236 22.53 12.29 18.73
N GLN A 237 21.23 12.12 18.57
CA GLN A 237 20.56 10.82 18.59
C GLN A 237 20.56 10.23 17.18
N GLN A 238 20.94 8.95 17.05
CA GLN A 238 20.85 8.28 15.75
C GLN A 238 19.39 8.34 15.24
N ALA A 239 19.22 8.79 14.00
CA ALA A 239 17.91 8.87 13.41
C ALA A 239 17.29 7.47 13.33
N LEU A 240 16.12 7.27 13.95
CA LEU A 240 15.43 5.98 14.00
C LEU A 240 15.26 5.32 12.62
N LYS A 241 15.11 6.14 11.57
CA LYS A 241 14.98 5.63 10.20
C LYS A 241 16.22 4.86 9.75
N ILE A 242 17.42 5.32 10.12
CA ILE A 242 18.68 4.67 9.77
C ILE A 242 18.82 3.34 10.50
N ALA A 243 18.51 3.31 11.81
CA ALA A 243 18.51 2.07 12.60
C ALA A 243 17.53 1.04 12.01
N LYS A 244 16.29 1.46 11.72
CA LYS A 244 15.28 0.60 11.10
C LYS A 244 15.63 0.16 9.67
N ALA A 245 16.36 0.97 8.90
CA ALA A 245 16.81 0.58 7.57
C ALA A 245 17.82 -0.56 7.66
N ARG A 246 18.76 -0.50 8.62
CA ARG A 246 19.72 -1.58 8.87
C ARG A 246 19.03 -2.88 9.27
N GLU A 247 18.01 -2.82 10.12
CA GLU A 247 17.24 -4.02 10.54
C GLU A 247 16.36 -4.60 9.43
N ALA A 248 15.90 -3.76 8.50
CA ALA A 248 15.03 -4.19 7.40
C ALA A 248 15.75 -5.10 6.38
N GLY A 249 17.08 -5.02 6.31
CA GLY A 249 17.91 -5.67 5.30
C GLY A 249 18.04 -4.84 4.02
N SER A 250 18.58 -5.45 2.96
CA SER A 250 18.77 -4.79 1.66
C SER A 250 17.56 -4.96 0.73
N LEU A 251 17.48 -4.15 -0.33
CA LEU A 251 16.43 -4.31 -1.35
C LEU A 251 16.49 -5.67 -2.06
N PRO A 252 17.67 -6.17 -2.48
CA PRO A 252 17.78 -7.52 -3.05
C PRO A 252 17.27 -8.62 -2.12
N GLU A 253 17.61 -8.57 -0.82
CA GLU A 253 17.12 -9.54 0.17
C GLU A 253 15.60 -9.50 0.30
N LEU A 254 15.00 -8.31 0.30
CA LEU A 254 13.55 -8.14 0.36
C LEU A 254 12.87 -8.65 -0.92
N LEU A 255 13.50 -8.47 -2.09
CA LEU A 255 13.00 -9.01 -3.36
C LEU A 255 13.05 -10.54 -3.38
N ILE A 256 14.14 -11.16 -2.91
CA ILE A 256 14.24 -12.61 -2.75
C ILE A 256 13.14 -13.13 -1.81
N LYS A 257 12.87 -12.43 -0.70
CA LYS A 257 11.75 -12.77 0.19
C LYS A 257 10.41 -12.67 -0.53
N ALA A 258 10.21 -11.66 -1.39
CA ALA A 258 9.00 -11.52 -2.19
C ALA A 258 8.81 -12.68 -3.17
N GLU A 259 9.87 -13.11 -3.85
CA GLU A 259 9.83 -14.27 -4.74
C GLU A 259 9.51 -15.56 -3.97
N LYS A 260 10.19 -15.81 -2.86
CA LYS A 260 9.88 -16.96 -1.99
C LYS A 260 8.43 -16.98 -1.51
N MET A 261 7.85 -15.81 -1.22
CA MET A 261 6.43 -15.72 -0.87
C MET A 261 5.52 -16.04 -2.05
N LEU A 262 5.90 -15.66 -3.27
CA LEU A 262 5.15 -15.98 -4.48
C LEU A 262 5.21 -17.48 -4.79
N ASP A 263 6.36 -18.11 -4.60
CA ASP A 263 6.53 -19.56 -4.75
C ASP A 263 5.74 -20.31 -3.68
N ALA A 264 5.87 -19.93 -2.41
CA ALA A 264 5.11 -20.52 -1.30
C ALA A 264 3.59 -20.35 -1.46
N ALA A 265 3.13 -19.35 -2.23
CA ALA A 265 1.72 -19.21 -2.54
C ALA A 265 1.18 -20.35 -3.42
N ARG A 266 2.02 -21.08 -4.15
CA ARG A 266 1.59 -22.24 -4.94
C ARG A 266 1.30 -23.44 -4.04
N ASP A 267 2.10 -23.61 -3.00
CA ASP A 267 2.05 -24.78 -2.12
C ASP A 267 1.11 -24.59 -0.91
N ALA A 268 0.67 -23.36 -0.65
CA ALA A 268 -0.22 -23.10 0.48
C ALA A 268 -1.60 -23.78 0.28
N LYS A 269 -1.98 -24.58 1.29
CA LYS A 269 -3.18 -25.43 1.30
C LYS A 269 -4.48 -24.66 1.02
N HIS A 270 -4.63 -23.49 1.61
CA HIS A 270 -5.88 -22.75 1.62
C HIS A 270 -5.87 -21.56 0.64
N PRO A 271 -6.92 -21.36 -0.20
CA PRO A 271 -6.99 -20.27 -1.18
C PRO A 271 -6.72 -18.88 -0.60
N GLN A 272 -7.28 -18.59 0.58
CA GLN A 272 -7.09 -17.32 1.27
C GLN A 272 -5.63 -17.10 1.71
N MET A 273 -4.90 -18.16 2.03
CA MET A 273 -3.48 -18.09 2.36
C MET A 273 -2.64 -17.85 1.10
N ARG A 274 -2.92 -18.57 0.00
CA ARG A 274 -2.28 -18.34 -1.29
C ARG A 274 -2.43 -16.89 -1.74
N HIS A 275 -3.65 -16.36 -1.68
CA HIS A 275 -3.94 -14.97 -2.04
C HIS A 275 -3.25 -13.96 -1.10
N ALA A 276 -3.21 -14.23 0.20
CA ALA A 276 -2.51 -13.38 1.16
C ALA A 276 -1.00 -13.33 0.89
N LEU A 277 -0.39 -14.47 0.51
CA LEU A 277 1.02 -14.54 0.13
C LEU A 277 1.31 -13.78 -1.17
N ARG A 278 0.49 -13.95 -2.21
CA ARG A 278 0.60 -13.18 -3.46
C ARG A 278 0.52 -11.67 -3.19
N ASN A 279 -0.49 -11.22 -2.46
CA ASN A 279 -0.62 -9.82 -2.08
C ASN A 279 0.61 -9.29 -1.33
N ARG A 280 1.13 -10.06 -0.37
CA ARG A 280 2.30 -9.66 0.42
C ARG A 280 3.55 -9.60 -0.46
N ALA A 281 3.79 -10.61 -1.29
CA ALA A 281 4.87 -10.62 -2.27
C ALA A 281 4.83 -9.36 -3.14
N THR A 282 3.67 -9.05 -3.72
CA THR A 282 3.47 -7.86 -4.57
C THR A 282 3.64 -6.56 -3.80
N ALA A 283 3.24 -6.48 -2.54
CA ALA A 283 3.42 -5.28 -1.71
C ALA A 283 4.89 -5.00 -1.38
N ILE A 284 5.68 -6.04 -1.13
CA ILE A 284 7.13 -5.92 -0.90
C ILE A 284 7.84 -5.61 -2.22
N ALA A 285 7.63 -6.41 -3.27
CA ALA A 285 8.31 -6.25 -4.54
C ALA A 285 8.05 -4.86 -5.15
N LEU A 286 6.78 -4.46 -5.28
CA LEU A 286 6.48 -3.12 -5.84
C LEU A 286 6.99 -1.99 -4.95
N GLY A 287 7.07 -2.16 -3.63
CA GLY A 287 7.69 -1.15 -2.78
C GLY A 287 9.21 -1.06 -2.97
N CYS A 288 9.89 -2.14 -3.35
CA CYS A 288 11.29 -2.12 -3.76
C CYS A 288 11.48 -1.40 -5.13
N ALA A 289 10.57 -1.63 -6.09
CA ALA A 289 10.63 -0.97 -7.40
C ALA A 289 10.25 0.52 -7.32
N ILE A 290 9.09 0.81 -6.74
CA ILE A 290 8.46 2.13 -6.69
C ILE A 290 7.94 2.35 -5.26
N PRO A 291 8.75 2.98 -4.38
CA PRO A 291 8.47 3.07 -2.94
C PRO A 291 7.39 4.12 -2.63
N ALA A 292 6.15 3.80 -2.99
CA ALA A 292 4.97 4.59 -2.72
C ALA A 292 4.74 4.78 -1.21
N ARG A 293 4.21 5.93 -0.80
CA ARG A 293 3.76 6.08 0.60
C ARG A 293 2.49 5.24 0.80
N PRO A 294 2.18 4.79 2.02
CA PRO A 294 0.95 4.02 2.28
C PRO A 294 -0.33 4.71 1.78
N GLN A 295 -0.39 6.05 1.88
CA GLN A 295 -1.53 6.81 1.34
C GLN A 295 -1.55 6.80 -0.19
N ASP A 296 -0.38 6.91 -0.83
CA ASP A 296 -0.26 6.87 -2.28
C ASP A 296 -0.62 5.48 -2.81
N VAL A 297 -0.25 4.40 -2.10
CA VAL A 297 -0.68 3.03 -2.39
C VAL A 297 -2.20 2.91 -2.42
N LEU A 298 -2.88 3.39 -1.37
CA LEU A 298 -4.34 3.31 -1.27
C LEU A 298 -5.07 4.02 -2.42
N VAL A 299 -4.50 5.13 -2.91
CA VAL A 299 -5.18 6.00 -3.89
C VAL A 299 -4.75 5.72 -5.33
N HIS A 300 -3.54 5.20 -5.53
CA HIS A 300 -2.91 5.10 -6.85
C HIS A 300 -2.52 3.67 -7.25
N HIS A 301 -2.40 2.70 -6.33
CA HIS A 301 -2.24 1.29 -6.73
C HIS A 301 -3.61 0.69 -7.11
N ILE A 302 -4.20 1.30 -8.12
CA ILE A 302 -5.50 0.99 -8.71
C ILE A 302 -5.26 0.70 -10.19
N LEU A 303 -5.64 -0.50 -10.61
CA LEU A 303 -5.51 -0.95 -12.01
C LEU A 303 -6.36 -0.04 -12.90
N GLY A 304 -5.87 0.33 -14.09
CA GLY A 304 -6.53 1.27 -15.00
C GLY A 304 -6.52 2.74 -14.59
N LYS A 305 -5.95 3.07 -13.41
CA LYS A 305 -5.81 4.46 -12.95
C LYS A 305 -4.37 4.86 -12.70
N GLY A 306 -3.72 4.27 -11.70
CA GLY A 306 -2.31 4.52 -11.42
C GLY A 306 -1.40 3.37 -11.83
N ILE A 307 -1.97 2.24 -12.26
CA ILE A 307 -1.27 1.08 -12.81
C ILE A 307 -1.95 0.70 -14.11
N VAL A 308 -1.25 0.79 -15.24
CA VAL A 308 -1.78 0.43 -16.57
C VAL A 308 -0.89 -0.63 -17.18
N PHE A 309 -1.46 -1.60 -17.89
CA PHE A 309 -0.68 -2.56 -18.68
C PHE A 309 -0.47 -1.99 -20.08
N GLU A 310 0.75 -2.01 -20.58
CA GLU A 310 1.11 -1.55 -21.93
C GLU A 310 1.37 -2.77 -22.82
N PRO A 311 0.41 -3.20 -23.66
CA PRO A 311 0.55 -4.41 -24.47
C PRO A 311 1.79 -4.38 -25.39
N ALA A 312 2.09 -3.21 -25.97
CA ALA A 312 3.25 -3.03 -26.85
C ALA A 312 4.60 -3.34 -26.17
N ARG A 313 4.69 -3.22 -24.85
CA ARG A 313 5.88 -3.52 -24.06
C ARG A 313 5.78 -4.84 -23.30
N GLY A 314 4.59 -5.43 -23.25
CA GLY A 314 4.28 -6.55 -22.38
C GLY A 314 4.58 -6.25 -20.91
N ALA A 315 4.36 -5.02 -20.44
CA ALA A 315 4.72 -4.62 -19.07
C ALA A 315 3.75 -3.60 -18.46
N TYR A 316 3.71 -3.53 -17.13
CA TYR A 316 2.95 -2.52 -16.40
C TYR A 316 3.70 -1.18 -16.31
N ARG A 317 2.95 -0.09 -16.31
CA ARG A 317 3.41 1.27 -16.02
C ARG A 317 2.71 1.80 -14.79
N ILE A 318 3.46 2.43 -13.90
CA ILE A 318 2.94 3.08 -12.70
C ILE A 318 3.04 4.59 -12.87
N THR A 319 1.89 5.27 -12.81
CA THR A 319 1.80 6.72 -13.05
C THR A 319 0.93 7.40 -12.01
N TYR A 320 1.51 8.30 -11.20
CA TYR A 320 0.75 9.14 -10.26
C TYR A 320 1.58 10.32 -9.70
N THR A 321 0.89 11.35 -9.20
CA THR A 321 1.52 12.45 -8.46
C THR A 321 1.38 12.21 -6.95
N PRO A 322 2.48 12.12 -6.16
CA PRO A 322 2.41 11.85 -4.73
C PRO A 322 1.56 12.88 -3.96
N GLN A 323 0.68 12.42 -3.07
CA GLN A 323 -0.33 13.29 -2.44
C GLN A 323 0.27 14.41 -1.60
N LYS A 324 1.35 14.13 -0.86
CA LYS A 324 1.98 15.10 0.05
C LYS A 324 2.49 16.34 -0.67
N THR A 325 2.86 16.21 -1.94
CA THR A 325 3.53 17.25 -2.73
C THR A 325 2.68 17.71 -3.93
N ARG A 326 1.44 17.22 -4.06
CA ARG A 326 0.52 17.49 -5.18
C ARG A 326 0.33 18.97 -5.47
N THR A 327 0.40 19.83 -4.45
CA THR A 327 0.07 21.26 -4.55
C THR A 327 1.29 22.18 -4.46
N THR A 328 2.50 21.64 -4.37
CA THR A 328 3.69 22.47 -4.08
C THR A 328 4.86 22.15 -5.00
N MET A 329 5.33 20.90 -5.07
CA MET A 329 6.59 20.55 -5.76
C MET A 329 6.69 19.06 -6.15
N GLY A 330 5.57 18.33 -6.28
CA GLY A 330 5.61 16.89 -6.56
C GLY A 330 5.98 16.62 -8.01
N ALA A 331 7.02 15.82 -8.25
CA ALA A 331 7.22 15.23 -9.57
C ALA A 331 6.22 14.09 -9.75
N THR A 332 5.55 14.06 -10.91
CA THR A 332 4.78 12.89 -11.32
C THR A 332 5.72 11.70 -11.41
N ILE A 333 5.39 10.63 -10.70
CA ILE A 333 5.99 9.32 -10.90
C ILE A 333 5.35 8.81 -12.19
N ASP A 334 6.16 8.55 -13.21
CA ASP A 334 5.77 7.87 -14.43
C ASP A 334 6.86 6.85 -14.78
N ILE A 335 6.64 5.59 -14.41
CA ILE A 335 7.68 4.57 -14.45
C ILE A 335 7.13 3.32 -15.11
N PRO A 336 7.63 2.96 -16.31
CA PRO A 336 7.38 1.66 -16.86
C PRO A 336 8.21 0.62 -16.12
N LEU A 337 7.55 -0.43 -15.65
CA LEU A 337 8.22 -1.57 -15.04
C LEU A 337 8.89 -2.43 -16.11
N LEU A 338 9.92 -3.17 -15.71
CA LEU A 338 10.45 -4.26 -16.53
C LEU A 338 9.48 -5.45 -16.51
N PRO A 339 9.41 -6.27 -17.58
CA PRO A 339 8.52 -7.43 -17.66
C PRO A 339 8.65 -8.40 -16.47
N ASP A 340 9.84 -8.54 -15.89
CA ASP A 340 10.10 -9.42 -14.73
C ASP A 340 9.27 -9.05 -13.49
N TRP A 341 8.81 -7.80 -13.39
CA TRP A 341 7.93 -7.36 -12.29
C TRP A 341 6.48 -7.77 -12.50
N ASN A 342 6.07 -8.12 -13.72
CA ASN A 342 4.70 -8.49 -14.04
C ASN A 342 4.23 -9.67 -13.18
N LYS A 343 5.11 -10.65 -12.91
CA LYS A 343 4.78 -11.85 -12.13
C LYS A 343 4.12 -11.54 -10.79
N PHE A 344 4.47 -10.41 -10.16
CA PHE A 344 3.87 -10.00 -8.90
C PHE A 344 2.46 -9.42 -9.08
N ILE A 345 2.25 -8.56 -10.09
CA ILE A 345 0.93 -7.97 -10.35
C ILE A 345 -0.01 -9.02 -10.93
N ASP A 346 0.47 -9.79 -11.89
CA ASP A 346 -0.27 -10.86 -12.57
C ASP A 346 -0.70 -11.93 -11.58
N ALA A 347 0.12 -12.32 -10.60
CA ALA A 347 -0.30 -13.27 -9.58
C ALA A 347 -1.51 -12.79 -8.76
N VAL A 348 -1.60 -11.49 -8.44
CA VAL A 348 -2.74 -10.93 -7.71
C VAL A 348 -3.99 -10.81 -8.59
N ILE A 349 -3.81 -10.58 -9.89
CA ILE A 349 -4.92 -10.57 -10.86
C ILE A 349 -5.43 -11.99 -11.13
N LEU A 350 -4.52 -12.93 -11.36
CA LEU A 350 -4.81 -14.32 -11.71
C LEU A 350 -5.38 -15.09 -10.52
N GLN A 351 -4.91 -14.83 -9.31
CA GLN A 351 -5.25 -15.61 -8.12
C GLN A 351 -5.01 -17.12 -8.36
N ASP A 352 -6.04 -17.96 -8.21
CA ASP A 352 -6.01 -19.40 -8.48
C ASP A 352 -6.56 -19.77 -9.87
N GLN A 353 -6.83 -18.78 -10.73
CA GLN A 353 -7.39 -19.02 -12.06
C GLN A 353 -6.32 -19.55 -13.03
N ASP A 354 -6.79 -20.19 -14.10
CA ASP A 354 -5.91 -20.70 -15.16
C ASP A 354 -5.22 -19.54 -15.91
N PRO A 355 -3.89 -19.60 -16.14
CA PRO A 355 -3.13 -18.57 -16.84
C PRO A 355 -3.70 -18.12 -18.18
N ARG A 356 -4.44 -18.97 -18.91
CA ARG A 356 -5.06 -18.60 -20.19
C ARG A 356 -6.08 -17.45 -20.06
N TYR A 357 -6.65 -17.23 -18.87
CA TYR A 357 -7.59 -16.13 -18.59
C TYR A 357 -6.92 -14.85 -18.10
N LEU A 358 -5.59 -14.85 -17.89
CA LEU A 358 -4.88 -13.68 -17.34
C LEU A 358 -5.17 -12.40 -18.13
N GLY A 359 -5.17 -12.47 -19.46
CA GLY A 359 -5.44 -11.31 -20.32
C GLY A 359 -6.81 -10.67 -20.06
N GLN A 360 -7.85 -11.49 -19.92
CA GLN A 360 -9.21 -11.03 -19.69
C GLN A 360 -9.43 -10.58 -18.24
N LEU A 361 -8.88 -11.31 -17.27
CA LEU A 361 -8.91 -10.93 -15.85
C LEU A 361 -8.20 -9.58 -15.65
N ARG A 362 -7.08 -9.37 -16.35
CA ARG A 362 -6.36 -8.09 -16.37
C ARG A 362 -7.22 -6.98 -17.00
N ALA A 363 -7.81 -7.22 -18.16
CA ALA A 363 -8.67 -6.24 -18.84
C ALA A 363 -9.87 -5.85 -17.96
N ASN A 364 -10.54 -6.83 -17.36
CA ASN A 364 -11.65 -6.61 -16.43
C ASN A 364 -11.21 -5.79 -15.20
N ALA A 365 -10.09 -6.16 -14.57
CA ALA A 365 -9.59 -5.46 -13.40
C ALA A 365 -9.18 -4.00 -13.71
N ILE A 366 -8.64 -3.74 -14.90
CA ILE A 366 -8.32 -2.40 -15.41
C ILE A 366 -9.60 -1.60 -15.68
N ALA A 367 -10.56 -2.18 -16.40
CA ALA A 367 -11.82 -1.52 -16.74
C ALA A 367 -12.63 -1.15 -15.50
N ASN A 368 -12.66 -2.03 -14.49
CA ASN A 368 -13.38 -1.84 -13.24
C ASN A 368 -12.62 -1.01 -12.20
N GLN A 369 -11.45 -0.47 -12.56
CA GLN A 369 -10.57 0.26 -11.64
C GLN A 369 -10.34 -0.47 -10.31
N ARG A 370 -10.07 -1.78 -10.38
CA ARG A 370 -9.93 -2.61 -9.19
C ARG A 370 -8.68 -2.19 -8.40
N PRO A 371 -8.77 -1.98 -7.07
CA PRO A 371 -7.58 -1.86 -6.24
C PRO A 371 -6.66 -3.05 -6.44
N LEU A 372 -5.35 -2.81 -6.57
CA LEU A 372 -4.39 -3.91 -6.75
C LEU A 372 -4.47 -4.87 -5.57
N TYR A 373 -4.39 -4.35 -4.35
CA TYR A 373 -4.46 -5.13 -3.12
C TYR A 373 -5.91 -5.28 -2.66
N ILE A 374 -6.45 -6.48 -2.85
CA ILE A 374 -7.76 -6.90 -2.35
C ILE A 374 -7.57 -8.09 -1.41
N HIS A 375 -8.46 -8.25 -0.44
CA HIS A 375 -8.54 -9.47 0.34
C HIS A 375 -9.10 -10.62 -0.49
N TYR A 376 -9.06 -11.85 0.06
CA TYR A 376 -9.53 -13.02 -0.66
C TYR A 376 -11.01 -12.91 -1.05
N ASP A 377 -11.81 -12.23 -0.23
CA ASP A 377 -13.23 -11.98 -0.49
C ASP A 377 -13.49 -10.86 -1.52
N GLY A 378 -12.44 -10.30 -2.14
CA GLY A 378 -12.55 -9.20 -3.09
C GLY A 378 -12.57 -7.80 -2.45
N THR A 379 -12.68 -7.68 -1.13
CA THR A 379 -12.75 -6.36 -0.49
C THR A 379 -11.40 -5.62 -0.55
N PRO A 380 -11.37 -4.29 -0.76
CA PRO A 380 -10.13 -3.53 -0.82
C PRO A 380 -9.34 -3.56 0.50
N ALA A 381 -8.02 -3.61 0.41
CA ALA A 381 -7.15 -3.48 1.57
C ALA A 381 -7.22 -2.06 2.20
N VAL A 382 -7.27 -1.98 3.53
CA VAL A 382 -7.31 -0.70 4.26
C VAL A 382 -5.94 0.01 4.31
N TYR A 383 -5.91 1.32 4.57
CA TYR A 383 -4.69 2.15 4.67
C TYR A 383 -3.53 1.50 5.45
N SER A 384 -3.82 0.93 6.63
CA SER A 384 -2.78 0.35 7.49
C SER A 384 -2.23 -0.99 6.98
N TRP A 385 -2.94 -1.65 6.06
CA TRP A 385 -2.59 -2.98 5.57
C TRP A 385 -1.19 -3.00 4.95
N TYR A 386 -0.89 -2.03 4.07
CA TYR A 386 0.40 -1.97 3.38
C TYR A 386 1.58 -1.91 4.36
N SER A 387 1.49 -1.05 5.37
CA SER A 387 2.56 -0.94 6.38
C SER A 387 2.68 -2.19 7.25
N ARG A 388 1.58 -2.90 7.53
CA ARG A 388 1.61 -4.18 8.28
C ARG A 388 2.27 -5.30 7.48
N MET A 389 2.07 -5.34 6.17
CA MET A 389 2.75 -6.32 5.30
C MET A 389 4.26 -6.11 5.36
N TRP A 390 4.70 -4.85 5.28
CA TRP A 390 6.10 -4.48 5.46
C TRP A 390 6.63 -4.82 6.86
N GLU A 391 5.86 -4.54 7.92
CA GLU A 391 6.27 -4.83 9.29
C GLU A 391 6.51 -6.33 9.53
N THR A 392 5.72 -7.19 8.87
CA THR A 392 5.88 -8.65 8.93
C THR A 392 7.20 -9.13 8.32
N VAL A 393 7.74 -8.42 7.32
CA VAL A 393 8.89 -8.88 6.52
C VAL A 393 10.18 -8.13 6.88
N ALA A 394 10.05 -6.84 7.15
CA ALA A 394 11.14 -5.89 7.37
C ALA A 394 11.18 -5.34 8.81
N LYS A 395 10.29 -5.80 9.70
CA LYS A 395 10.17 -5.32 11.11
C LYS A 395 9.90 -3.81 11.24
N THR A 396 9.47 -3.18 10.15
CA THR A 396 9.10 -1.76 10.10
C THR A 396 8.09 -1.50 8.99
N GLY A 397 7.37 -0.38 9.07
CA GLY A 397 6.35 -0.02 8.09
C GLY A 397 6.93 0.37 6.71
N GLY A 398 6.09 0.29 5.68
CA GLY A 398 6.50 0.41 4.27
C GLY A 398 7.09 1.75 3.83
N GLN A 399 7.05 2.79 4.67
CA GLN A 399 7.82 4.00 4.40
C GLN A 399 9.34 3.77 4.39
N ILE A 400 9.82 2.65 4.95
CA ILE A 400 11.24 2.30 4.94
C ILE A 400 11.78 2.08 3.53
N ALA A 401 10.95 1.56 2.62
CA ALA A 401 11.33 1.23 1.25
C ALA A 401 11.98 2.44 0.54
N ARG A 402 11.45 3.64 0.79
CA ARG A 402 11.97 4.90 0.26
C ARG A 402 13.40 5.21 0.69
N THR A 403 13.76 4.79 1.91
CA THR A 403 15.11 4.96 2.47
C THR A 403 16.03 3.90 1.88
N LEU A 404 15.59 2.63 1.84
CA LEU A 404 16.36 1.52 1.27
C LEU A 404 16.71 1.73 -0.20
N VAL A 405 15.78 2.29 -0.99
CA VAL A 405 16.04 2.67 -2.38
C VAL A 405 17.20 3.65 -2.50
N TYR A 406 17.28 4.65 -1.62
CA TYR A 406 18.42 5.56 -1.65
C TYR A 406 19.69 4.89 -1.15
N ASP A 407 19.62 4.09 -0.09
CA ASP A 407 20.77 3.38 0.47
C ASP A 407 21.39 2.43 -0.56
N GLU A 408 20.57 1.74 -1.34
CA GLU A 408 21.01 0.84 -2.41
C GLU A 408 21.49 1.61 -3.65
N ALA A 409 20.70 2.57 -4.14
CA ALA A 409 21.01 3.25 -5.39
C ALA A 409 22.26 4.14 -5.27
N VAL A 410 22.67 4.51 -4.06
CA VAL A 410 23.93 5.19 -3.81
C VAL A 410 25.15 4.38 -4.31
N PHE A 411 25.09 3.04 -4.33
CA PHE A 411 26.18 2.22 -4.87
C PHE A 411 26.37 2.37 -6.38
N SER A 412 25.38 2.90 -7.10
CA SER A 412 25.46 3.19 -8.54
C SER A 412 25.81 4.65 -8.84
N GLY A 413 26.36 5.38 -7.86
CA GLY A 413 26.75 6.78 -8.03
C GLY A 413 25.58 7.73 -8.33
N GLU A 414 25.82 8.80 -9.08
CA GLU A 414 24.82 9.84 -9.35
C GLU A 414 23.61 9.29 -10.13
N ALA A 415 23.81 8.35 -11.06
CA ALA A 415 22.72 7.72 -11.81
C ALA A 415 21.72 7.02 -10.88
N GLY A 416 22.22 6.30 -9.87
CA GLY A 416 21.36 5.66 -8.87
C GLY A 416 20.70 6.67 -7.93
N ILE A 417 21.38 7.76 -7.54
CA ILE A 417 20.74 8.84 -6.76
C ILE A 417 19.59 9.49 -7.54
N GLN A 418 19.76 9.70 -8.85
CA GLN A 418 18.70 10.20 -9.73
C GLN A 418 17.56 9.20 -9.88
N TYR A 419 17.86 7.90 -10.04
CA TYR A 419 16.84 6.85 -10.02
C TYR A 419 16.03 6.90 -8.72
N GLY A 420 16.72 6.90 -7.57
CA GLY A 420 16.12 6.99 -6.25
C GLY A 420 15.25 8.24 -6.07
N ARG A 421 15.64 9.37 -6.66
CA ARG A 421 14.82 10.60 -6.72
C ARG A 421 13.53 10.41 -7.53
N CYS A 422 13.65 9.86 -8.73
CA CYS A 422 12.52 9.64 -9.64
C CYS A 422 11.48 8.69 -9.04
N VAL A 423 11.88 7.51 -8.58
CA VAL A 423 10.95 6.51 -8.01
C VAL A 423 10.29 6.98 -6.70
N ASN A 424 10.95 7.90 -5.98
CA ASN A 424 10.39 8.52 -4.80
C ASN A 424 9.47 9.72 -5.12
N GLY A 425 9.42 10.20 -6.36
CA GLY A 425 8.65 11.38 -6.76
C GLY A 425 9.16 12.68 -6.11
N HIS A 426 10.48 12.78 -5.89
CA HIS A 426 11.10 13.99 -5.36
C HIS A 426 11.42 14.98 -6.50
N ALA A 427 11.15 16.27 -6.27
CA ALA A 427 11.55 17.33 -7.19
C ALA A 427 13.07 17.31 -7.47
N PRO A 428 13.52 17.72 -8.67
CA PRO A 428 14.95 17.81 -9.01
C PRO A 428 15.77 18.61 -7.98
N ASN A 429 15.24 19.70 -7.44
CA ASN A 429 15.88 20.57 -6.46
C ASN A 429 15.54 20.22 -5.00
N SER A 430 15.00 19.03 -4.73
CA SER A 430 14.57 18.65 -3.39
C SER A 430 15.78 18.56 -2.44
N PRO A 431 15.80 19.29 -1.32
CA PRO A 431 16.89 19.23 -0.34
C PRO A 431 16.98 17.85 0.35
N VAL A 432 15.97 17.00 0.19
CA VAL A 432 15.98 15.62 0.67
C VAL A 432 17.00 14.77 -0.09
N VAL A 433 17.23 15.03 -1.39
CA VAL A 433 18.21 14.28 -2.20
C VAL A 433 19.62 14.51 -1.65
N ALA A 434 19.94 15.75 -1.26
CA ALA A 434 21.22 16.09 -0.64
C ALA A 434 21.45 15.34 0.69
N LYS A 435 20.40 14.99 1.45
CA LYS A 435 20.53 14.20 2.68
C LYS A 435 20.91 12.73 2.43
N TYR A 436 20.63 12.22 1.24
CA TYR A 436 20.97 10.85 0.82
C TYR A 436 22.30 10.77 0.06
N ARG A 437 22.86 11.92 -0.38
CA ARG A 437 24.28 12.06 -0.73
C ARG A 437 25.12 11.98 0.55
N SER A 438 25.25 10.77 1.09
CA SER A 438 26.01 10.50 2.32
C SER A 438 27.50 10.31 2.02
N GLU A 439 28.36 10.35 3.05
CA GLU A 439 29.77 9.92 2.97
C GLU A 439 29.94 8.54 2.32
N ARG A 440 28.93 7.67 2.44
CA ARG A 440 28.93 6.33 1.82
C ARG A 440 28.84 6.40 0.30
N ALA A 441 28.11 7.37 -0.24
CA ALA A 441 28.08 7.67 -1.68
C ALA A 441 29.42 8.20 -2.14
N THR A 442 30.03 9.11 -1.37
CA THR A 442 31.37 9.62 -1.65
C THR A 442 32.41 8.50 -1.63
N LYS A 443 32.35 7.58 -0.64
CA LYS A 443 33.25 6.42 -0.56
C LYS A 443 33.05 5.44 -1.72
N ALA A 444 31.79 5.14 -2.08
CA ALA A 444 31.49 4.29 -3.24
C ALA A 444 31.98 4.93 -4.55
N LEU A 445 31.86 6.24 -4.71
CA LEU A 445 32.40 6.99 -5.85
C LEU A 445 33.94 6.94 -5.89
N VAL A 446 34.61 7.01 -4.74
CA VAL A 446 36.07 6.85 -4.65
C VAL A 446 36.48 5.43 -5.05
N THR A 447 35.81 4.40 -4.53
CA THR A 447 36.09 3.01 -4.91
C THR A 447 35.81 2.76 -6.40
N GLN A 448 34.69 3.23 -6.93
CA GLN A 448 34.37 3.12 -8.35
C GLN A 448 35.37 3.89 -9.22
N GLY A 449 35.82 5.07 -8.79
CA GLY A 449 36.89 5.82 -9.46
C GLY A 449 38.22 5.07 -9.44
N GLN A 450 38.55 4.40 -8.33
CA GLN A 450 39.72 3.53 -8.23
C GLN A 450 39.61 2.30 -9.12
N ASP A 451 38.44 1.66 -9.21
CA ASP A 451 38.18 0.51 -10.08
C ASP A 451 38.26 0.90 -11.57
N ILE A 452 37.73 2.07 -11.97
CA ILE A 452 37.84 2.60 -13.33
C ILE A 452 39.30 2.92 -13.66
N MET A 453 40.03 3.55 -12.74
CA MET A 453 41.47 3.81 -12.91
C MET A 453 42.26 2.50 -13.03
N ALA A 454 41.97 1.51 -12.18
CA ALA A 454 42.62 0.20 -12.23
C ALA A 454 42.29 -0.56 -13.53
N ALA A 455 41.06 -0.49 -14.02
CA ALA A 455 40.67 -1.05 -15.30
C ALA A 455 41.35 -0.33 -16.48
N GLY A 456 41.57 0.99 -16.38
CA GLY A 456 42.33 1.77 -17.34
C GLY A 456 43.83 1.50 -17.35
N TYR A 457 44.40 1.00 -16.25
CA TYR A 457 45.80 0.56 -16.16
C TYR A 457 46.02 -0.90 -16.58
N GLY A 458 44.95 -1.69 -16.77
CA GLY A 458 45.01 -3.11 -17.14
C GLY A 458 44.79 -3.38 -18.63
N ALA A 459 44.52 -2.36 -19.44
CA ALA A 459 44.63 -2.44 -20.89
C ALA A 459 46.07 -2.14 -21.25
N ASP A 460 46.94 -3.16 -21.19
CA ASP A 460 48.15 -3.16 -22.00
C ASP A 460 47.67 -3.02 -23.46
N GLU A 461 47.68 -1.79 -23.97
CA GLU A 461 47.71 -1.56 -25.40
C GLU A 461 48.97 -2.27 -25.89
N ASP A 462 48.76 -3.44 -26.49
CA ASP A 462 49.78 -4.18 -27.20
C ASP A 462 50.23 -3.32 -28.40
N ILE A 463 51.25 -2.50 -28.18
CA ILE A 463 51.86 -1.62 -29.20
C ILE A 463 52.70 -2.44 -30.19
N SER A 464 52.66 -3.78 -30.14
CA SER A 464 53.41 -4.64 -31.08
C SER A 464 52.86 -4.63 -32.51
N ASP A 465 51.63 -4.13 -32.72
CA ASP A 465 51.03 -3.97 -34.06
C ASP A 465 51.34 -2.60 -34.73
N LEU A 466 52.19 -1.76 -34.12
CA LEU A 466 52.59 -0.44 -34.65
C LEU A 466 54.10 -0.28 -34.93
N LEU A 467 54.85 -1.38 -35.01
CA LEU A 467 56.19 -1.46 -35.61
C LEU A 467 56.18 -2.45 -36.78
#